data_AF-A0A527GIY8-F1
#
_entry.id   AF-A0A527GIY8-F1
#
_cell.length_a   1.000
_cell.length_b   1.000
_cell.length_c   1.000
_cell.angle_alpha   90.00
_cell.angle_beta   90.00
_cell.angle_gamma   90.00
#
_symmetry.space_group_name_H-M   'P 1'
#
loop_
_entity.id
_entity.type
_entity.pdbx_description
1 polymer ?
#
loop_
_entity_poly.entity_id
_entity_poly.type
_entity_poly.pdbx_seq_one_letter_code
_entity_poly.pdbx_strand_id
1 'polypeptide(L)'
;AVPVINENDTVATSEIRYGDNDRLAARVATMMGADLLVLLSDIDGLYTAPPARDPQAKFIPVVDRITPDIEAMAGAAASELSRGGMRTKLDAGKI
;
A
#
# COMPACT_ATOMS: atom_id res chain seq x y z
N ALA A 1 -15.40 1.80 22.06
CA ALA A 1 -14.20 0.94 21.98
C ALA A 1 -13.48 1.25 20.68
N VAL A 2 -12.16 1.04 20.61
CA VAL A 2 -11.40 1.20 19.36
C VAL A 2 -11.31 -0.16 18.67
N PRO A 3 -11.83 -0.32 17.43
CA PRO A 3 -11.76 -1.58 16.72
C PRO A 3 -10.31 -1.89 16.31
N VAL A 4 -9.86 -3.11 16.56
CA VAL A 4 -8.57 -3.62 16.09
C VAL A 4 -8.85 -4.70 15.07
N ILE A 5 -8.44 -4.46 13.83
CA ILE A 5 -8.75 -5.32 12.68
C ILE A 5 -7.44 -5.83 12.12
N ASN A 6 -7.40 -7.12 11.80
CA ASN A 6 -6.29 -7.77 11.12
C ASN A 6 -6.82 -8.86 10.18
N GLU A 7 -6.01 -9.26 9.21
CA GLU A 7 -6.29 -10.46 8.41
C GLU A 7 -6.31 -11.70 9.31
N ASN A 8 -7.29 -12.58 9.08
CA ASN A 8 -7.39 -13.85 9.80
C ASN A 8 -6.48 -14.91 9.17
N ASP A 9 -5.18 -14.77 9.43
CA ASP A 9 -4.12 -15.60 8.85
C ASP A 9 -4.21 -17.10 9.22
N THR A 10 -4.91 -17.45 10.30
CA THR A 10 -4.98 -18.83 10.82
C THR A 10 -6.01 -19.71 10.11
N VAL A 11 -7.01 -19.11 9.47
CA VAL A 11 -8.11 -19.83 8.79
C VAL A 11 -8.15 -19.55 7.29
N ALA A 12 -7.54 -18.45 6.83
CA ALA A 12 -7.52 -18.11 5.41
C ALA A 12 -6.68 -19.11 4.61
N THR A 13 -7.32 -19.86 3.71
CA THR A 13 -6.65 -20.64 2.67
C THR A 13 -5.96 -19.70 1.66
N SER A 14 -4.97 -20.18 0.92
CA SER A 14 -4.19 -19.39 -0.05
C SER A 14 -5.04 -18.71 -1.14
N GLU A 15 -6.28 -19.16 -1.33
CA GLU A 15 -7.24 -18.63 -2.32
C GLU A 15 -8.02 -17.40 -1.80
N ILE A 16 -8.07 -17.17 -0.49
CA ILE A 16 -8.89 -16.13 0.17
C ILE A 16 -8.01 -15.08 0.87
N ARG A 17 -6.69 -15.30 0.92
CA ARG A 17 -5.76 -14.33 1.51
C ARG A 17 -5.70 -13.05 0.67
N TYR A 18 -5.98 -11.93 1.31
CA TYR A 18 -5.64 -10.60 0.83
C TYR A 18 -4.12 -10.46 0.78
N GLY A 19 -3.41 -11.05 1.75
CA GLY A 19 -1.94 -11.13 1.79
C GLY A 19 -1.25 -9.78 1.98
N ASP A 20 -2.03 -8.71 2.11
CA ASP A 20 -1.62 -7.32 2.20
C ASP A 20 -2.68 -6.54 2.98
N ASN A 21 -2.28 -6.05 4.16
CA ASN A 21 -3.15 -5.27 5.03
C ASN A 21 -3.43 -3.86 4.49
N ASP A 22 -2.67 -3.35 3.50
CA ASP A 22 -2.95 -2.04 2.89
C ASP A 22 -4.34 -2.05 2.21
N ARG A 23 -4.60 -3.08 1.39
CA ARG A 23 -5.92 -3.27 0.73
C ARG A 23 -7.04 -3.57 1.72
N LEU A 24 -6.77 -4.34 2.77
CA LEU A 24 -7.75 -4.60 3.83
C LEU A 24 -8.14 -3.30 4.53
N ALA A 25 -7.15 -2.49 4.91
CA ALA A 25 -7.37 -1.21 5.57
C ALA A 25 -8.17 -0.24 4.69
N ALA A 26 -7.89 -0.17 3.39
CA ALA A 26 -8.68 0.62 2.44
C ALA A 26 -10.14 0.19 2.39
N ARG A 27 -10.41 -1.12 2.26
CA ARG A 27 -11.79 -1.62 2.26
C ARG A 27 -12.52 -1.32 3.56
N VAL A 28 -11.85 -1.50 4.70
CA VAL A 28 -12.41 -1.17 6.02
C VAL A 28 -12.72 0.32 6.10
N ALA A 29 -11.81 1.19 5.67
CA ALA A 29 -12.01 2.63 5.64
C ALA A 29 -13.23 3.01 4.78
N THR A 30 -13.35 2.45 3.57
CA THR A 30 -14.52 2.67 2.69
C THR A 30 -15.82 2.18 3.33
N MET A 31 -15.83 0.97 3.91
CA MET A 31 -17.03 0.40 4.55
C MET A 31 -17.49 1.20 5.77
N MET A 32 -16.55 1.81 6.51
CA MET A 32 -16.84 2.65 7.66
C MET A 32 -17.16 4.10 7.29
N GLY A 33 -17.00 4.50 6.03
CA GLY A 33 -17.15 5.89 5.59
C GLY A 33 -16.09 6.81 6.20
N ALA A 34 -14.85 6.33 6.33
CA ALA A 34 -13.76 7.12 6.90
C ALA A 34 -13.34 8.27 5.98
N ASP A 35 -13.06 9.44 6.55
CA ASP A 35 -12.56 10.61 5.80
C ASP A 35 -11.10 10.46 5.35
N LEU A 36 -10.32 9.62 6.04
CA LEU A 36 -8.89 9.45 5.80
C LEU A 36 -8.42 8.04 6.19
N LEU A 37 -7.61 7.44 5.31
CA LEU A 37 -6.80 6.27 5.59
C LEU A 37 -5.32 6.68 5.72
N VAL A 38 -4.69 6.32 6.84
CA VAL A 38 -3.26 6.55 7.05
C VAL A 38 -2.52 5.21 7.02
N LEU A 39 -1.65 5.03 6.03
CA LEU A 39 -0.78 3.86 5.91
C LEU A 39 0.62 4.22 6.42
N LEU A 40 1.01 3.66 7.57
CA LEU A 40 2.34 3.87 8.15
C LEU A 40 3.36 2.89 7.54
N SER A 41 4.50 3.39 7.10
CA SER A 41 5.58 2.60 6.50
C SER A 41 6.94 3.00 7.07
N ASP A 42 7.92 2.15 6.82
CA ASP A 42 9.36 2.38 6.99
C ASP A 42 9.99 3.31 5.94
N ILE A 43 9.20 3.77 4.95
CA ILE A 43 9.56 4.79 3.97
C ILE A 43 8.60 5.97 4.08
N ASP A 44 9.10 7.18 3.88
CA ASP A 44 8.32 8.42 4.07
C ASP A 44 7.16 8.58 3.08
N GLY A 45 7.17 7.84 1.97
CA GLY A 45 6.11 7.85 0.96
C GLY A 45 6.63 7.50 -0.43
N LEU A 46 5.95 8.02 -1.47
CA LEU A 46 6.28 7.72 -2.86
C LEU A 46 7.46 8.57 -3.34
N TYR A 47 8.37 7.93 -4.08
CA TYR A 47 9.50 8.59 -4.75
C TYR A 47 9.45 8.31 -6.25
N THR A 48 10.08 9.16 -7.06
CA THR A 48 10.19 8.98 -8.52
C THR A 48 10.95 7.72 -8.92
N ALA A 49 11.82 7.22 -8.05
CA ALA A 49 12.57 5.98 -8.18
C ALA A 49 12.92 5.45 -6.76
N PRO A 50 13.33 4.18 -6.60
CA PRO A 50 13.74 3.66 -5.29
C PRO A 50 14.93 4.46 -4.72
N PRO A 51 14.78 5.20 -3.61
CA PRO A 51 15.81 6.10 -3.10
C PRO A 51 17.07 5.37 -2.63
N ALA A 52 16.96 4.08 -2.30
CA ALA A 52 18.10 3.22 -1.98
C ALA A 52 18.99 2.89 -3.21
N ARG A 53 18.48 3.08 -4.44
CA ARG A 53 19.18 2.74 -5.68
C ARG A 53 19.50 3.96 -6.55
N ASP A 54 18.69 5.00 -6.45
CA ASP A 54 18.86 6.23 -7.23
C ASP A 54 19.03 7.44 -6.30
N PRO A 55 20.23 8.01 -6.20
CA PRO A 55 20.47 9.24 -5.43
C PRO A 55 19.72 10.47 -5.94
N GLN A 56 19.21 10.44 -7.18
CA GLN A 56 18.39 11.50 -7.77
C GLN A 56 16.89 11.29 -7.54
N ALA A 57 16.48 10.23 -6.82
CA ALA A 57 15.09 9.98 -6.49
C ALA A 57 14.49 11.17 -5.72
N LYS A 58 13.36 11.67 -6.21
CA LYS A 58 12.65 12.81 -5.59
C LYS A 58 11.40 12.32 -4.90
N PHE A 59 11.18 12.79 -3.67
CA PHE A 59 9.95 12.56 -2.92
C PHE A 59 8.77 13.24 -3.61
N ILE A 60 7.64 12.54 -3.67
CA ILE A 60 6.39 13.03 -4.25
C ILE A 60 5.43 13.31 -3.09
N PRO A 61 5.26 14.59 -2.69
CA PRO A 61 4.49 14.93 -1.50
C PRO A 61 2.99 14.74 -1.68
N VAL A 62 2.49 14.87 -2.91
CA VAL A 62 1.06 14.76 -3.24
C VAL A 62 0.91 14.06 -4.58
N VAL A 63 -0.03 13.12 -4.64
CA VAL A 63 -0.49 12.46 -5.87
C VAL A 63 -1.99 12.66 -5.95
N ASP A 64 -2.45 13.57 -6.82
CA ASP A 64 -3.88 13.86 -6.99
C ASP A 64 -4.64 12.69 -7.61
N ARG A 65 -3.97 11.91 -8.46
CA ARG A 65 -4.54 10.75 -9.13
C ARG A 65 -3.47 9.70 -9.39
N ILE A 66 -3.80 8.45 -9.09
CA ILE A 66 -2.94 7.31 -9.41
C ILE A 66 -3.10 7.00 -10.90
N THR A 67 -2.07 7.34 -11.67
CA THR A 67 -1.96 7.06 -13.11
C THR A 67 -1.03 5.87 -13.36
N PRO A 68 -1.01 5.28 -14.58
CA PRO A 68 -0.05 4.25 -14.92
C PRO A 68 1.42 4.66 -14.68
N ASP A 69 1.75 5.93 -14.88
CA ASP A 69 3.09 6.46 -14.61
C ASP A 69 3.43 6.45 -13.11
N ILE A 70 2.46 6.76 -12.25
CA ILE A 70 2.61 6.67 -10.79
C ILE A 70 2.77 5.21 -10.36
N GLU A 71 1.99 4.30 -10.94
CA GLU A 71 2.12 2.86 -10.67
C GLU A 71 3.50 2.33 -11.09
N ALA A 72 4.04 2.81 -12.22
CA ALA A 72 5.36 2.43 -12.69
C ALA A 72 6.48 2.86 -11.72
N MET A 73 6.30 3.96 -10.98
CA MET A 73 7.28 4.42 -9.97
C MET A 73 7.42 3.47 -8.77
N ALA A 74 6.37 2.71 -8.45
CA ALA A 74 6.41 1.74 -7.35
C ALA A 74 7.31 0.52 -7.64
N GLY A 75 7.75 0.34 -8.88
CA GLY A 75 8.63 -0.75 -9.31
C GLY A 75 8.01 -2.14 -9.17
N ALA A 76 8.82 -3.16 -9.49
CA ALA A 76 8.47 -4.55 -9.21
C ALA A 76 8.73 -4.87 -7.73
N ALA A 77 7.90 -5.73 -7.12
CA ALA A 77 8.09 -6.19 -5.75
C ALA A 77 9.51 -6.76 -5.57
N ALA A 78 10.19 -6.38 -4.48
CA ALA A 78 11.57 -6.77 -4.24
C ALA A 78 11.76 -8.29 -4.05
N SER A 79 10.69 -9.05 -3.81
CA SER A 79 10.63 -10.51 -3.92
C SER A 79 9.17 -11.01 -3.93
N GLU A 80 8.94 -12.24 -4.42
CA GLU A 80 7.65 -12.95 -4.30
C GLU A 80 7.17 -13.16 -2.86
N LEU A 81 8.09 -13.03 -1.87
CA LEU A 81 7.81 -13.18 -0.44
C LEU A 81 7.53 -11.85 0.27
N SER A 82 7.71 -10.71 -0.40
CA SER A 82 7.42 -9.41 0.18
C SER A 82 5.91 -9.15 0.11
N ARG A 83 5.21 -9.45 1.22
CA ARG A 83 3.77 -9.24 1.43
C ARG A 83 3.42 -7.75 1.62
N GLY A 84 3.88 -6.88 0.73
CA GLY A 84 3.67 -5.43 0.85
C GLY A 84 4.54 -4.61 -0.10
N GLY A 85 4.59 -3.31 0.16
CA GLY A 85 5.47 -2.36 -0.53
C GLY A 85 4.74 -1.11 -1.00
N MET A 86 5.36 -0.36 -1.91
CA MET A 86 4.72 0.83 -2.48
C MET A 86 3.55 0.45 -3.41
N ARG A 87 3.65 -0.67 -4.12
CA ARG A 87 2.60 -1.12 -5.05
C ARG A 87 1.29 -1.41 -4.34
N THR A 88 1.33 -2.08 -3.19
CA THR A 88 0.14 -2.38 -2.39
C THR A 88 -0.52 -1.12 -1.83
N LYS A 89 0.28 -0.12 -1.43
CA LYS A 89 -0.21 1.20 -0.98
C LYS A 89 -0.91 1.96 -2.10
N LEU A 90 -0.35 1.92 -3.31
CA LEU A 90 -1.02 2.49 -4.49
C LEU A 90 -2.30 1.73 -4.83
N ASP A 91 -2.31 0.39 -4.71
CA ASP A 91 -3.52 -0.40 -4.93
C ASP A 91 -4.61 -0.07 -3.90
N ALA A 92 -4.24 0.15 -2.65
CA ALA A 92 -5.14 0.61 -1.59
C ALA A 92 -5.69 2.01 -1.87
N GLY A 93 -4.85 2.94 -2.35
CA GLY A 93 -5.27 4.31 -2.70
C GLY A 93 -6.20 4.43 -3.92
N LYS A 94 -6.42 3.34 -4.67
CA LYS A 94 -7.39 3.27 -5.77
C LYS A 94 -8.78 2.79 -5.34
N ILE A 95 -8.92 2.31 -4.11
CA ILE A 95 -10.19 1.81 -3.52
C ILE A 95 -10.92 2.96 -2.86
#